data_AF-A0A355RJV7-F1
#
_entry.id   AF-A0A355RJV7-F1
#
_cell.length_a   1.000
_cell.length_b   1.000
_cell.length_c   1.000
_cell.angle_alpha   90.00
_cell.angle_beta   90.00
_cell.angle_gamma   90.00
#
_symmetry.space_group_name_H-M   'P 1'
#
loop_
_entity.id
_entity.type
_entity.pdbx_description
1 polymer ?
#
loop_
_entity_poly.entity_id
_entity_poly.type
_entity_poly.pdbx_seq_one_letter_code
_entity_poly.pdbx_strand_id
1 'polypeptide(L)' 'MDEIREMFKERLNLKEIDETKSLKDLGLDSLDVVEMCLELEEKFGIEFATEELSNFKTIGDLFKSIENKIA' A
#
# COMPACT_ATOMS: atom_id res chain seq x y z
N MET A 1 -4.51 0.43 -10.17
CA MET A 1 -5.20 0.12 -8.90
C MET A 1 -5.34 -1.37 -8.64
N ASP A 2 -5.76 -2.13 -9.63
CA ASP A 2 -5.98 -3.58 -9.47
C ASP A 2 -4.71 -4.35 -9.10
N GLU A 3 -3.54 -4.01 -9.68
CA GLU A 3 -2.29 -4.72 -9.33
C GLU A 3 -1.89 -4.60 -7.86
N ILE A 4 -1.95 -3.39 -7.30
CA ILE A 4 -1.59 -3.18 -5.89
C ILE A 4 -2.59 -3.91 -5.00
N ARG A 5 -3.90 -3.84 -5.33
CA ARG A 5 -4.95 -4.57 -4.61
C ARG A 5 -4.73 -6.07 -4.66
N GLU A 6 -4.35 -6.63 -5.81
CA GLU A 6 -4.03 -8.05 -5.97
C GLU A 6 -2.84 -8.44 -5.09
N MET A 7 -1.74 -7.67 -5.10
CA MET A 7 -0.58 -7.93 -4.25
C MET A 7 -0.93 -8.00 -2.76
N PHE A 8 -1.74 -7.05 -2.27
CA PHE A 8 -2.21 -7.05 -0.89
C PHE A 8 -3.14 -8.24 -0.59
N LYS A 9 -4.02 -8.63 -1.53
CA LYS A 9 -4.89 -9.81 -1.37
C LYS A 9 -4.10 -11.10 -1.27
N GLU A 10 -3.08 -11.26 -2.12
CA GLU A 10 -2.21 -12.45 -2.11
C GLU A 10 -1.38 -12.54 -0.82
N ARG A 11 -0.79 -11.43 -0.38
CA ARG A 11 0.02 -11.38 0.85
C ARG A 11 -0.80 -11.69 2.10
N LEU A 12 -2.00 -11.13 2.19
CA LEU A 12 -2.86 -11.25 3.37
C LEU A 12 -3.87 -12.40 3.28
N ASN A 13 -3.93 -13.09 2.14
CA ASN A 13 -4.91 -14.11 1.84
C ASN A 13 -6.36 -13.64 2.07
N LEU A 14 -6.64 -12.39 1.73
CA LEU A 14 -7.96 -11.75 1.85
C LEU A 14 -8.68 -11.74 0.50
N LYS A 15 -9.99 -12.00 0.51
CA LYS A 15 -10.81 -11.95 -0.71
C LYS A 15 -11.04 -10.51 -1.18
N GLU A 16 -11.18 -9.59 -0.23
CA GLU A 16 -11.54 -8.20 -0.46
C GLU A 16 -10.69 -7.32 0.46
N ILE A 17 -10.24 -6.20 -0.10
CA ILE A 17 -9.53 -5.18 0.65
C ILE A 17 -10.52 -4.07 0.93
N ASP A 18 -10.73 -3.79 2.21
CA ASP A 18 -11.59 -2.71 2.65
C ASP A 18 -10.76 -1.46 2.90
N GLU A 19 -11.05 -0.39 2.15
CA GLU A 19 -10.28 0.86 2.17
C GLU A 19 -10.43 1.60 3.50
N THR A 20 -11.46 1.27 4.28
CA THR A 20 -11.70 1.84 5.61
C THR A 20 -10.83 1.19 6.69
N LYS A 21 -10.27 0.01 6.40
CA LYS A 21 -9.40 -0.73 7.33
C LYS A 21 -8.02 -0.10 7.38
N SER A 22 -7.46 -0.08 8.59
CA SER A 22 -6.05 0.27 8.78
C SER A 22 -5.15 -0.84 8.24
N LEU A 23 -3.94 -0.48 7.80
CA LEU A 23 -2.94 -1.45 7.32
C LEU A 23 -2.68 -2.53 8.40
N LYS A 24 -2.61 -2.10 9.67
CA LYS A 24 -2.51 -3.01 10.83
C LYS A 24 -3.69 -3.97 10.98
N ASP A 25 -4.92 -3.50 10.75
CA ASP A 25 -6.13 -4.35 10.88
C ASP A 25 -6.19 -5.42 9.79
N LEU A 26 -5.57 -5.13 8.64
CA LEU A 26 -5.39 -6.07 7.54
C LEU A 26 -4.24 -7.04 7.80
N GLY A 27 -3.45 -6.86 8.86
CA GLY A 27 -2.30 -7.71 9.18
C GLY A 27 -0.98 -7.27 8.53
N LEU A 28 -0.91 -6.03 8.05
CA LEU A 28 0.32 -5.45 7.52
C LEU A 28 1.03 -4.72 8.64
N ASP A 29 2.25 -5.17 8.93
CA ASP A 29 3.12 -4.45 9.84
C ASP A 29 3.90 -3.38 9.08
N SER A 30 4.56 -2.49 9.83
CA SER A 30 5.32 -1.37 9.27
C SER A 30 6.37 -1.82 8.24
N LEU A 31 6.85 -3.06 8.35
CA LEU A 31 7.88 -3.65 7.50
C LEU A 31 7.29 -4.11 6.15
N ASP A 32 6.12 -4.76 6.17
CA ASP A 32 5.39 -5.15 4.94
C ASP A 32 5.07 -3.91 4.09
N VAL A 33 4.61 -2.83 4.74
CA VAL A 33 4.29 -1.57 4.04
C VAL A 33 5.52 -0.99 3.36
N VAL A 34 6.68 -1.02 4.03
CA VAL A 34 7.94 -0.52 3.47
C VAL A 34 8.40 -1.38 2.29
N GLU A 35 8.39 -2.71 2.41
CA GLU A 35 8.76 -3.60 1.31
C GLU A 35 7.85 -3.40 0.09
N MET A 36 6.53 -3.30 0.32
CA MET A 36 5.57 -3.06 -0.75
C MET A 36 5.78 -1.69 -1.39
N CYS A 37 6.03 -0.65 -0.62
CA CYS A 37 6.33 0.65 -1.18
C CYS A 37 7.59 0.61 -2.05
N LEU A 38 8.68 0.01 -1.58
CA LEU A 38 9.90 -0.18 -2.38
C LEU A 38 9.65 -0.92 -3.70
N GLU A 39 8.86 -1.99 -3.66
CA GLU A 39 8.51 -2.75 -4.88
C GLU A 39 7.68 -1.89 -5.85
N LEU A 40 6.78 -1.05 -5.31
CA LEU A 40 5.99 -0.10 -6.09
C LEU A 40 6.85 1.05 -6.64
N GLU A 41 7.82 1.55 -5.89
CA GLU A 41 8.78 2.57 -6.34
C GLU A 41 9.53 2.06 -7.57
N GLU A 42 10.05 0.84 -7.52
CA GLU A 42 10.78 0.24 -8.63
C GLU A 42 9.86 -0.11 -9.81
N LYS A 43 8.68 -0.70 -9.54
CA LYS A 43 7.75 -1.16 -10.58
C LYS A 43 7.08 -0.01 -11.32
N PHE A 44 6.69 1.05 -10.62
CA PHE A 44 5.98 2.20 -11.18
C PHE A 44 6.87 3.43 -11.39
N GLY A 45 8.12 3.41 -10.91
CA GLY A 45 9.03 4.55 -11.01
C GLY A 45 8.63 5.73 -10.12
N ILE A 46 7.98 5.45 -8.99
CA ILE A 46 7.54 6.45 -8.01
C ILE A 46 8.50 6.52 -6.82
N GLU A 47 8.41 7.56 -6.00
CA GLU A 47 9.16 7.67 -4.74
C GLU A 47 8.22 8.08 -3.59
N PHE A 48 8.27 7.34 -2.49
CA PHE A 48 7.59 7.64 -1.24
C PHE A 48 8.55 8.30 -0.27
N ALA A 49 8.17 9.49 0.20
CA ALA A 49 8.89 10.10 1.30
C ALA A 49 8.69 9.28 2.59
N THR A 50 9.70 9.26 3.44
CA THR A 50 9.64 8.58 4.75
C THR A 50 8.50 9.12 5.62
N GLU A 51 8.16 10.40 5.43
CA GLU A 51 7.01 11.04 6.07
C GLU A 51 5.68 10.49 5.55
N GLU A 52 5.53 10.25 4.23
CA GLU A 52 4.34 9.62 3.67
C GLU A 52 4.18 8.17 4.15
N LEU A 53 5.27 7.40 4.14
CA LEU A 53 5.29 6.02 4.67
C LEU A 53 4.84 5.97 6.13
N SER A 54 5.23 6.95 6.94
CA SER A 54 4.78 7.07 8.34
C SER A 54 3.35 7.61 8.48
N ASN A 55 2.84 8.31 7.47
CA ASN A 55 1.49 8.87 7.48
C ASN A 55 0.43 7.88 6.97
N PHE A 56 0.84 6.83 6.23
CA PHE A 56 -0.05 5.78 5.78
C PHE A 56 -0.66 5.01 6.95
N LYS A 57 -1.88 5.41 7.31
CA LYS A 57 -2.67 4.77 8.38
C LYS A 57 -3.65 3.72 7.85
N THR A 58 -4.20 3.97 6.67
CA THR A 58 -5.21 3.12 6.04
C THR A 58 -4.75 2.70 4.66
N ILE A 59 -5.28 1.58 4.19
CA ILE A 59 -4.94 1.10 2.85
C ILE A 59 -5.48 2.02 1.76
N GLY A 60 -6.59 2.74 2.03
CA GLY A 60 -7.10 3.79 1.16
C GLY A 60 -6.14 4.97 1.00
N ASP A 61 -5.44 5.37 2.07
CA ASP A 61 -4.43 6.44 2.04
C ASP A 61 -3.25 6.06 1.14
N LEU A 62 -2.75 4.83 1.32
CA LEU A 62 -1.70 4.25 0.50
C LEU A 62 -2.10 4.22 -0.98
N PHE A 63 -3.28 3.65 -1.30
CA PHE A 63 -3.76 3.59 -2.67
C PHE A 63 -3.88 4.98 -3.30
N LYS A 64 -4.44 5.96 -2.57
CA LYS A 64 -4.54 7.33 -3.08
C LYS A 64 -3.18 7.97 -3.35
N SER A 65 -2.21 7.77 -2.46
CA SER A 65 -0.88 8.35 -2.64
C SER A 65 -0.18 7.71 -3.84
N ILE A 66 -0.33 6.40 -4.03
CA ILE A 66 0.13 5.71 -5.24
C ILE A 66 -0.57 6.26 -6.48
N GLU A 67 -1.91 6.40 -6.46
CA GLU A 67 -2.69 6.93 -7.59
C GLU A 67 -2.15 8.27 -8.05
N ASN A 68 -1.95 9.19 -7.11
CA ASN A 68 -1.50 10.54 -7.43
C ASN A 68 -0.09 10.57 -8.02
N LYS A 69 0.75 9.57 -7.73
CA LYS A 69 2.12 9.50 -8.27
C LYS A 69 2.18 8.82 -9.64
N ILE A 70 1.27 7.88 -9.93
CA ILE A 70 1.22 7.16 -11.22
C ILE A 70 0.25 7.77 -12.24
N ALA A 71 -0.54 8.77 -11.84
CA ALA A 71 -1.51 9.47 -12.67
C ALA A 71 -0.88 10.46 -13.66
#